data_AF-A0AAW9IXR8-F1
#
_entry.id   AF-A0AAW9IXR8-F1
#
_cell.length_a   1.000
_cell.length_b   1.000
_cell.length_c   1.000
_cell.angle_alpha   90.00
_cell.angle_beta   90.00
_cell.angle_gamma   90.00
#
_symmetry.space_group_name_H-M   'P 1'
#
loop_
_entity.id
_entity.type
_entity.pdbx_description
1 polymer ?
#
loop_
_entity_poly.entity_id
_entity_poly.type
_entity_poly.pdbx_seq_one_letter_code
_entity_poly.pdbx_strand_id
1 'polypeptide(L)'
;VIMPGMGINALFTYTIVLSMGLSFNQALASVVVAGVLFLIVAVTPLAKILDTSIPNSLKEAITIGIGLFITFLGFQKGGLIISDPSTMVKIGSLSDPRVIFFIVMFLITVILFAKDIPGGFLISIVIGTIAAIALNFIDTTGLRFTLPN
;
A
#
# COMPACT_ATOMS: atom_id res chain seq x y z
N VAL A 1 13.30 7.35 9.56
CA VAL A 1 11.89 7.39 9.09
C VAL A 1 11.34 5.98 9.20
N ILE A 2 10.41 5.73 10.13
CA ILE A 2 9.75 4.43 10.30
C ILE A 2 8.39 4.58 9.62
N MET A 3 8.31 4.28 8.32
CA MET A 3 7.02 4.13 7.66
C MET A 3 6.48 2.73 8.02
N PRO A 4 5.19 2.56 8.35
CA PRO A 4 4.62 1.22 8.48
C PRO A 4 4.94 0.42 7.21
N GLY A 5 5.46 -0.79 7.35
CA GLY A 5 6.00 -1.62 6.27
C GLY A 5 4.94 -2.10 5.27
N MET A 6 4.24 -1.18 4.59
CA MET A 6 3.14 -1.49 3.69
C MET A 6 3.57 -2.36 2.51
N GLY A 7 4.83 -2.25 2.08
CA GLY A 7 5.40 -3.15 1.06
C GLY A 7 5.52 -4.60 1.53
N ILE A 8 5.88 -4.82 2.80
CA ILE A 8 5.95 -6.16 3.39
C ILE A 8 4.55 -6.75 3.54
N ASN A 9 3.54 -5.93 3.86
CA ASN A 9 2.15 -6.40 3.92
C ASN A 9 1.66 -6.93 2.56
N ALA A 10 2.07 -6.28 1.47
CA ALA A 10 1.70 -6.76 0.14
C ALA A 10 2.44 -8.05 -0.24
N LEU A 11 3.73 -8.16 0.07
CA LEU A 11 4.49 -9.41 -0.11
C LEU A 11 3.87 -10.56 0.70
N PHE A 12 3.47 -10.27 1.94
CA PHE A 12 2.79 -11.22 2.80
C PHE A 12 1.49 -11.73 2.17
N THR A 13 0.60 -10.84 1.75
CA THR A 13 -0.68 -11.24 1.17
C THR A 13 -0.50 -11.91 -0.19
N TYR A 14 0.15 -11.27 -1.15
CA TYR A 14 0.17 -11.76 -2.53
C TYR A 14 1.12 -12.94 -2.75
N THR A 15 2.28 -12.95 -2.09
CA THR A 15 3.26 -14.03 -2.28
C THR A 15 3.03 -15.15 -1.29
N ILE A 16 3.03 -14.86 0.01
CA ILE A 16 3.02 -15.92 1.05
C ILE A 16 1.63 -16.56 1.16
N VAL A 17 0.55 -15.77 1.17
CA VAL A 17 -0.80 -16.32 1.33
C VAL A 17 -1.38 -16.77 -0.01
N LEU A 18 -1.40 -15.89 -1.03
CA LEU A 18 -2.02 -16.23 -2.32
C LEU A 18 -1.16 -17.17 -3.17
N SER A 19 0.12 -16.84 -3.40
CA SER A 19 0.96 -17.61 -4.32
C SER A 19 1.47 -18.94 -3.74
N MET A 20 1.80 -18.99 -2.45
CA MET A 20 2.27 -20.21 -1.78
C MET A 20 1.14 -21.02 -1.13
N GLY A 21 -0.10 -20.51 -1.14
CA GLY A 21 -1.29 -21.21 -0.64
C GLY A 21 -1.29 -21.46 0.87
N LEU A 22 -0.50 -20.72 1.64
CA LEU A 22 -0.45 -20.88 3.09
C LEU A 22 -1.69 -20.28 3.74
N SER A 23 -2.24 -20.97 4.75
CA SER A 23 -3.29 -20.38 5.58
C SER A 23 -2.77 -19.15 6.31
N PHE A 24 -3.66 -18.21 6.65
CA PHE A 24 -3.29 -16.98 7.35
C PHE A 24 -2.51 -17.25 8.64
N ASN A 25 -2.91 -18.27 9.40
CA ASN A 25 -2.25 -18.68 10.64
C ASN A 25 -0.84 -19.21 10.39
N GLN A 26 -0.64 -19.99 9.32
CA GLN A 26 0.69 -20.48 8.92
C GLN A 26 1.58 -19.34 8.45
N ALA A 27 1.04 -18.41 7.67
CA ALA A 27 1.79 -17.24 7.20
C ALA A 27 2.22 -16.35 8.38
N LEU A 28 1.34 -16.10 9.36
CA LEU A 28 1.71 -15.37 10.58
C LEU A 28 2.81 -16.09 11.37
N ALA A 29 2.74 -17.42 11.49
CA ALA A 29 3.78 -18.20 12.14
C ALA A 29 5.14 -18.05 11.43
N SER A 30 5.16 -18.04 10.09
CA SER A 30 6.37 -17.77 9.31
C SER A 30 6.93 -16.36 9.55
N VAL A 31 6.08 -15.34 9.70
CA VAL A 31 6.53 -13.97 10.03
C VAL A 31 7.14 -13.91 11.42
N VAL A 32 6.56 -14.60 12.41
CA VAL A 32 7.14 -14.68 13.76
C VAL A 32 8.51 -15.36 13.72
N VAL A 33 8.64 -16.48 13.02
CA VAL A 33 9.93 -17.18 12.85
C VAL A 33 10.96 -16.30 12.14
N ALA A 34 10.56 -15.59 11.08
CA ALA A 34 11.41 -14.63 10.40
C ALA A 34 11.85 -13.48 11.32
N GLY A 35 10.97 -13.00 12.21
CA GLY A 35 11.28 -11.99 13.22
C GLY A 35 12.30 -12.48 14.25
N VAL A 36 12.18 -13.72 14.72
CA VAL A 36 13.16 -14.34 15.63
C VAL A 36 14.51 -14.53 14.95
N LEU A 37 14.52 -15.02 13.70
CA LEU A 37 15.74 -15.14 12.90
C LEU A 37 16.40 -13.78 12.67
N PHE A 38 15.61 -12.76 12.35
CA PHE A 38 16.10 -11.39 12.18
C PHE A 38 16.70 -10.85 13.47
N LEU A 39 16.09 -11.13 14.63
CA LEU A 39 16.65 -10.75 15.94
C LEU A 39 18.02 -11.40 16.16
N ILE A 40 18.16 -12.71 15.89
CA ILE A 40 19.43 -13.44 16.01
C ILE A 40 20.49 -12.85 15.08
N VAL A 41 20.12 -12.56 13.83
CA VAL A 41 21.02 -11.93 12.85
C VAL A 41 21.39 -10.50 13.27
N ALA A 42 20.48 -9.75 13.88
CA ALA A 42 20.71 -8.37 14.32
C ALA A 42 21.69 -8.28 15.52
N VAL A 43 21.65 -9.25 16.44
CA VAL A 43 22.59 -9.32 17.57
C VAL A 43 23.94 -9.94 17.21
N THR A 44 24.07 -10.54 16.03
CA THR A 44 25.31 -11.14 15.53
C THR A 44 25.95 -10.27 14.44
N PRO A 45 27.26 -10.43 14.15
CA PRO A 45 27.91 -9.68 13.07
C PRO A 45 27.45 -10.10 11.66
N LEU A 46 26.57 -11.10 11.54
CA LEU A 46 26.01 -11.57 10.27
C LEU A 46 25.33 -10.45 9.47
N ALA A 47 24.66 -9.51 10.16
CA ALA A 47 24.01 -8.38 9.49
C ALA A 47 24.98 -7.56 8.63
N LYS A 48 26.23 -7.37 9.11
CA LYS A 48 27.25 -6.61 8.39
C LYS A 48 27.79 -7.37 7.18
N ILE A 49 27.94 -8.69 7.30
CA ILE A 49 28.39 -9.57 6.22
C ILE A 49 27.36 -9.58 5.09
N LEU A 50 26.08 -9.72 5.43
CA LEU A 50 24.98 -9.67 4.46
C LEU A 50 24.93 -8.31 3.75
N ASP A 51 25.09 -7.21 4.48
CA ASP A 51 25.11 -5.88 3.89
C ASP A 51 26.26 -5.68 2.89
N THR A 52 27.46 -6.16 3.20
CA THR A 52 28.60 -6.10 2.27
C THR A 52 28.50 -7.07 1.09
N SER A 53 27.73 -8.15 1.23
CA SER A 53 27.59 -9.19 0.20
C SER A 53 26.55 -8.82 -0.87
N ILE A 54 25.58 -7.99 -0.52
CA ILE A 54 24.52 -7.56 -1.43
C ILE A 54 24.98 -6.28 -2.16
N PRO A 55 25.07 -6.30 -3.50
CA PRO A 55 25.47 -5.11 -4.26
C PRO A 55 24.44 -3.98 -4.08
N ASN A 56 24.92 -2.74 -3.99
CA ASN A 56 24.05 -1.57 -3.78
C ASN A 56 22.97 -1.43 -4.86
N SER A 57 23.29 -1.79 -6.11
CA SER A 57 22.32 -1.80 -7.21
C SER A 57 21.11 -2.68 -6.93
N LEU A 58 21.28 -3.82 -6.25
CA LEU A 58 20.16 -4.71 -5.91
C LEU A 58 19.31 -4.12 -4.78
N LYS A 59 19.93 -3.45 -3.79
CA LYS A 59 19.21 -2.76 -2.70
C LYS A 59 18.34 -1.62 -3.24
N GLU A 60 18.90 -0.84 -4.17
CA GLU A 60 18.18 0.23 -4.85
C GLU A 60 17.04 -0.31 -5.72
N ALA A 61 17.29 -1.38 -6.49
CA ALA A 61 16.27 -2.02 -7.32
C ALA A 61 15.07 -2.53 -6.50
N ILE A 62 15.31 -3.14 -5.33
CA ILE A 62 14.24 -3.58 -4.42
C ILE A 62 13.42 -2.37 -3.93
N THR A 63 14.09 -1.28 -3.56
CA THR A 63 13.43 -0.07 -3.07
C THR A 63 12.54 0.57 -4.15
N ILE A 64 13.07 0.71 -5.37
CA ILE A 64 12.33 1.24 -6.53
C ILE A 64 11.15 0.33 -6.88
N GLY A 65 11.39 -0.99 -6.92
CA GLY A 65 10.36 -1.98 -7.25
C GLY A 65 9.16 -1.94 -6.29
N ILE A 66 9.42 -1.88 -4.98
CA ILE A 66 8.36 -1.77 -3.97
C ILE A 66 7.61 -0.44 -4.11
N GLY A 67 8.32 0.67 -4.37
CA GLY A 67 7.70 1.99 -4.59
C GLY A 67 6.77 2.03 -5.79
N LEU A 68 7.21 1.49 -6.93
CA LEU A 68 6.40 1.37 -8.14
C LEU A 68 5.19 0.46 -7.92
N PHE A 69 5.38 -0.65 -7.21
CA PHE A 69 4.30 -1.58 -6.91
C PHE A 69 3.21 -0.97 -6.02
N ILE A 70 3.57 -0.24 -4.96
CA ILE A 70 2.60 0.46 -4.10
C ILE A 70 1.87 1.56 -4.88
N THR A 71 2.59 2.28 -5.74
CA THR A 71 1.99 3.31 -6.62
C THR A 71 0.94 2.69 -7.54
N PHE A 72 1.26 1.54 -8.15
CA PHE A 72 0.34 0.80 -9.00
C PHE A 72 -0.93 0.37 -8.25
N LEU A 73 -0.78 -0.17 -7.02
CA LEU A 73 -1.93 -0.51 -6.18
C LEU A 73 -2.78 0.72 -5.83
N GLY A 74 -2.15 1.88 -5.59
CA GLY A 74 -2.86 3.14 -5.36
C GLY A 74 -3.75 3.54 -6.54
N PHE A 75 -3.21 3.49 -7.76
CA PHE A 75 -3.98 3.76 -8.98
C PHE A 75 -5.07 2.72 -9.26
N GLN A 76 -4.83 1.45 -8.92
CA GLN A 76 -5.83 0.40 -9.05
C GLN A 76 -7.00 0.63 -8.08
N LYS A 77 -6.71 0.94 -6.81
CA LYS A 77 -7.73 1.24 -5.79
C LYS A 77 -8.47 2.54 -6.07
N GLY A 78 -7.81 3.50 -6.72
CA GLY A 78 -8.43 4.74 -7.20
C GLY A 78 -9.31 4.60 -8.44
N GLY A 79 -9.39 3.41 -9.04
CA GLY A 79 -10.19 3.14 -10.25
C GLY A 79 -9.58 3.71 -11.53
N LEU A 80 -8.39 4.31 -11.47
CA LEU A 80 -7.67 4.83 -12.64
C LEU A 80 -7.06 3.68 -13.46
N ILE A 81 -6.66 2.60 -12.78
CA ILE A 81 -6.22 1.35 -13.39
C ILE A 81 -7.25 0.27 -13.07
N ILE A 82 -7.80 -0.37 -14.10
CA ILE A 82 -8.72 -1.50 -13.97
C ILE A 82 -8.07 -2.72 -14.63
N SER A 83 -8.24 -3.88 -14.01
CA SER A 83 -7.79 -5.15 -14.58
C SER A 83 -8.65 -5.49 -15.80
N ASP A 84 -8.04 -5.56 -16.98
CA ASP A 84 -8.70 -6.01 -18.20
C ASP A 84 -8.14 -7.39 -18.61
N PRO A 85 -9.00 -8.38 -18.92
CA PRO A 85 -8.55 -9.72 -19.31
C PRO A 85 -7.64 -9.76 -20.54
N SER A 86 -7.70 -8.74 -21.41
CA SER A 86 -6.97 -8.70 -22.68
C SER A 86 -5.60 -8.02 -22.59
N THR A 87 -5.43 -7.05 -21.69
CA THR A 87 -4.23 -6.19 -21.63
C THR A 87 -3.59 -6.14 -20.24
N MET A 88 -4.13 -6.88 -19.26
CA MET A 88 -3.83 -6.83 -17.82
C MET A 88 -4.07 -5.48 -17.14
N VAL A 89 -4.02 -4.36 -17.86
CA VAL A 89 -4.16 -2.99 -17.36
C VAL A 89 -4.93 -2.15 -18.38
N LYS A 90 -6.07 -1.59 -17.98
CA LYS A 90 -6.84 -0.62 -18.75
C LYS A 90 -7.05 0.66 -17.94
N ILE A 91 -7.05 1.80 -18.64
CA ILE A 91 -7.41 3.08 -18.02
C ILE A 91 -8.91 3.04 -17.71
N GLY A 92 -9.26 3.31 -16.45
CA GLY A 92 -10.65 3.37 -16.03
C GLY A 92 -11.46 4.40 -16.80
N SER A 93 -12.79 4.26 -16.79
CA SER A 93 -13.66 5.24 -17.44
C SER A 93 -13.49 6.60 -16.77
N LEU A 94 -12.93 7.57 -17.50
CA LEU A 94 -12.78 8.96 -17.05
C LEU A 94 -14.15 9.64 -16.84
N SER A 95 -15.24 9.01 -17.29
CA SER A 95 -16.61 9.46 -17.05
C SER A 95 -17.17 8.99 -15.71
N ASP A 96 -16.48 8.11 -14.97
CA ASP A 96 -16.92 7.68 -13.64
C ASP A 96 -16.59 8.78 -12.61
N PRO A 97 -17.59 9.30 -11.87
CA PRO A 97 -17.38 10.28 -10.80
C PRO A 97 -16.34 9.87 -9.76
N ARG A 98 -16.13 8.55 -9.53
CA ARG A 98 -15.14 8.04 -8.57
C ARG A 98 -13.70 8.20 -9.06
N VAL A 99 -13.46 8.02 -10.36
CA VAL A 99 -12.13 8.17 -10.97
C VAL A 99 -11.74 9.65 -11.01
N ILE A 100 -12.69 10.52 -11.35
CA ILE A 100 -12.51 11.97 -11.33
C ILE A 100 -12.16 12.43 -9.91
N PHE A 101 -12.89 11.93 -8.91
CA PHE A 101 -12.62 12.24 -7.50
C PHE A 101 -11.20 11.83 -7.08
N PHE A 102 -10.76 10.62 -7.46
CA PHE A 102 -9.39 10.17 -7.22
C PHE A 102 -8.34 11.09 -7.86
N ILE A 103 -8.51 11.47 -9.13
CA ILE A 103 -7.58 12.35 -9.83
C ILE A 103 -7.48 13.71 -9.13
N VAL A 104 -8.62 14.30 -8.76
CA VAL A 104 -8.66 15.60 -8.06
C VAL A 104 -7.94 15.53 -6.72
N MET A 105 -8.24 14.50 -5.90
CA MET A 105 -7.60 14.34 -4.59
C MET A 105 -6.11 13.99 -4.69
N PHE A 106 -5.73 13.22 -5.70
CA PHE A 106 -4.33 12.95 -6.00
C PHE A 106 -3.59 14.24 -6.36
N LEU A 107 -4.17 15.07 -7.23
CA LEU A 107 -3.58 16.35 -7.62
C LEU A 107 -3.43 17.29 -6.42
N ILE A 108 -4.45 17.41 -5.57
CA ILE A 108 -4.40 18.19 -4.32
C ILE A 108 -3.27 17.69 -3.43
N THR A 109 -3.13 16.38 -3.27
CA THR A 109 -2.07 15.77 -2.46
C THR A 109 -0.70 16.11 -3.01
N VAL A 110 -0.49 15.98 -4.33
CA VAL A 110 0.78 16.32 -4.99
C VAL A 110 1.11 17.80 -4.84
N ILE A 111 0.13 18.70 -4.97
CA ILE A 111 0.33 20.15 -4.79
C ILE A 111 0.69 20.48 -3.34
N LEU A 112 -0.03 19.92 -2.36
CA LEU A 112 0.27 20.14 -0.93
C LEU A 112 1.65 19.59 -0.56
N PHE A 113 2.04 18.46 -1.15
CA PHE A 113 3.35 17.87 -0.98
C PHE A 113 4.46 18.72 -1.61
N ALA A 114 4.27 19.18 -2.85
CA ALA A 114 5.24 20.04 -3.55
C ALA A 114 5.40 21.43 -2.91
N LYS A 115 4.43 21.89 -2.11
CA LYS A 115 4.51 23.12 -1.33
C LYS A 115 5.14 22.92 0.07
N ASP A 116 5.67 21.73 0.36
CA ASP A 116 6.32 21.37 1.63
C ASP A 116 5.48 21.74 2.87
N ILE A 117 4.14 21.65 2.77
CA ILE A 117 3.25 21.97 3.88
C ILE A 117 3.35 20.83 4.92
N PRO A 118 3.71 21.12 6.18
CA PRO A 118 3.82 20.09 7.22
C PRO A 118 2.46 19.42 7.43
N GLY A 119 2.37 18.13 7.14
CA GLY A 119 1.12 17.36 7.22
C GLY A 119 0.22 17.46 5.99
N GLY A 120 0.71 17.94 4.84
CA GLY A 120 -0.07 18.07 3.61
C GLY A 120 -0.80 16.79 3.18
N PHE A 121 -0.15 15.62 3.33
CA PHE A 121 -0.78 14.31 3.11
C PHE A 121 -1.96 14.04 4.06
N LEU A 122 -1.84 14.41 5.33
CA LEU A 122 -2.92 14.18 6.30
C LEU A 122 -4.11 15.10 6.01
N ILE A 123 -3.83 16.35 5.64
CA ILE A 123 -4.85 17.32 5.24
C ILE A 123 -5.61 16.82 4.01
N SER A 124 -4.92 16.30 2.99
CA SER A 124 -5.58 15.78 1.79
C SER A 124 -6.44 14.54 2.08
N ILE A 125 -6.00 13.65 2.98
CA ILE A 125 -6.80 12.50 3.44
C ILE A 125 -8.08 12.99 4.14
N VAL A 126 -7.97 13.92 5.09
CA VAL A 126 -9.14 14.44 5.83
C VAL A 126 -10.13 15.14 4.90
N ILE A 127 -9.64 16.00 4.00
CA ILE A 127 -10.45 16.67 2.98
C ILE A 127 -11.11 15.64 2.07
N GLY A 128 -10.36 14.63 1.61
CA GLY A 128 -10.86 13.55 0.78
C GLY A 128 -11.97 12.75 1.49
N THR A 129 -11.81 12.42 2.76
CA THR A 129 -12.85 11.72 3.54
C THR A 129 -14.11 12.55 3.67
N ILE A 130 -14.00 13.84 4.02
CA ILE A 130 -15.16 14.74 4.16
C ILE A 130 -15.87 14.90 2.81
N ALA A 131 -15.12 15.13 1.73
CA ALA A 131 -15.66 15.29 0.39
C ALA A 131 -16.34 13.99 -0.12
N ALA A 132 -15.78 12.82 0.20
CA ALA A 132 -16.38 11.54 -0.17
C ALA A 132 -17.72 11.29 0.54
N ILE A 133 -17.84 11.69 1.81
CA ILE A 133 -19.10 11.64 2.56
C ILE A 133 -20.11 12.62 1.97
N ALA A 134 -19.70 13.85 1.69
CA ALA A 134 -20.59 14.88 1.12
C ALA A 134 -21.15 14.50 -0.27
N LEU A 135 -20.35 13.80 -1.09
CA LEU A 135 -20.73 13.34 -2.42
C LEU A 135 -21.50 12.00 -2.41
N ASN A 136 -21.83 11.44 -1.24
CA ASN A 136 -22.52 10.14 -1.08
C ASN A 136 -21.86 8.98 -1.84
N PHE A 137 -20.53 8.99 -2.02
CA PHE A 137 -19.81 7.86 -2.62
C PHE A 137 -19.67 6.67 -1.68
N ILE A 138 -20.05 6.85 -0.41
CA ILE A 138 -19.94 5.87 0.67
C ILE A 138 -21.36 5.57 1.15
N ASP A 139 -21.80 4.31 1.03
CA ASP A 139 -23.03 3.85 1.67
C ASP A 139 -22.86 3.93 3.19
N THR A 140 -23.37 5.01 3.80
CA THR A 140 -23.41 5.19 5.26
C THR A 140 -24.35 4.21 5.97
N THR A 141 -24.99 3.30 5.23
CA THR A 141 -25.90 2.24 5.73
C THR A 141 -25.22 1.28 6.71
N GLY A 142 -23.88 1.17 6.69
CA GLY A 142 -23.07 0.40 7.63
C GLY A 142 -22.72 1.11 8.96
N LEU A 143 -23.08 2.40 9.12
CA LEU A 143 -22.92 3.13 10.40
C LEU A 143 -24.04 2.81 11.41
N ARG A 144 -24.82 1.76 11.17
CA ARG A 144 -25.68 1.19 12.20
C ARG A 144 -24.78 0.43 13.17
N PHE A 145 -24.67 0.94 14.40
CA PHE A 145 -24.31 0.16 15.58
C PHE A 145 -25.34 -0.96 15.74
N THR A 146 -25.20 -2.03 14.96
CA THR A 146 -25.87 -3.30 15.23
C THR A 146 -25.02 -3.99 16.30
N LEU A 147 -25.58 -4.12 17.51
CA LEU A 147 -24.99 -4.99 18.52
C LEU A 147 -24.77 -6.37 17.88
N PRO A 148 -23.57 -6.96 17.99
CA PRO A 148 -23.38 -8.36 17.64
C PRO A 148 -24.29 -9.19 18.54
N ASN A 149 -25.37 -9.74 17.97
CA ASN A 149 -26.14 -10.81 18.59
C ASN A 149 -25.46 -12.15 18.28
#